data_AF-A0A9P6QX93-F1
#
_entry.id   AF-A0A9P6QX93-F1
#
_cell.length_a   1.000
_cell.length_b   1.000
_cell.length_c   1.000
_cell.angle_alpha   90.00
_cell.angle_beta   90.00
_cell.angle_gamma   90.00
#
_symmetry.space_group_name_H-M   'P 1'
#
loop_
_entity.id
_entity.type
_entity.pdbx_description
1 polymer ?
#
loop_
_entity_poly.entity_id
_entity_poly.type
_entity_poly.pdbx_seq_one_letter_code
_entity_poly.pdbx_strand_id
1 'polypeptide(L)'
;VVDDADGHFSEEEGRVRVKISSRALAKQFYAALVNAHVVQELDIALQWDVTLDDLWAFTDAVTKAYIINLRLDGSHFEGGPVLDTISHNCQYDPLVVLMSNMQIQVLHFEGITDLYQHLSSSTWSLAPCLRVLGISSKTSEYPLCVNPTLLSHILRNCVGLVELQITVNDLHLPYALAFQGVASALQMKSSLNVVKIRSKQEMVQYSVIQDHITNITMRIQHLFSLESLDNLLMRHITTLDVCLPTFKGYSQEDQRCLVATVQAAQALTSLVLTFYADQFTSILNSVNATREKGQAEGLSYEPLVVRFLGRDPPRGLETMHVLTARLPSHYTVARGISIDIHASPRYSKHASDTFGRLIRQHGSSIQEIGHDFVLLDDNARLLDEETGKNGSNLVYLELDPSRLSHSGLDYLDRVIARSARLQQLGFFFTRLEEPTELIKAVRLLGHYRAIVHSIRVVASFGNHINSWLFELQNLCPTKASLPMLETLMLCDSQPKHASSVLPCIPWVSAMVFASPQLRASISAQQSLAIKSLSLCNLVLNSDDWDIVFSVLSFLDLQELDLKGSNITMTHLELLVGRIPTGDDVVIPLTTLNVMETELANENFDRKLPGLLEVVKRLRAKAPLVEIVGVSCF
;
A
#
# COMPACT_ATOMS: atom_id res chain seq x y z
N VAL A 1 -26.69 -21.59 -18.01
CA VAL A 1 -26.74 -21.70 -16.53
C VAL A 1 -26.03 -20.55 -15.85
N VAL A 2 -24.72 -20.33 -16.08
CA VAL A 2 -24.00 -19.18 -15.50
C VAL A 2 -24.59 -17.85 -16.01
N ASP A 3 -24.79 -17.72 -17.32
CA ASP A 3 -25.40 -16.52 -17.93
C ASP A 3 -26.84 -16.29 -17.42
N ASP A 4 -27.60 -17.37 -17.22
CA ASP A 4 -28.97 -17.30 -16.71
C ASP A 4 -29.02 -16.83 -15.23
N ALA A 5 -27.90 -16.90 -14.52
CA ALA A 5 -27.73 -16.55 -13.12
C ALA A 5 -26.97 -15.24 -12.91
N ASP A 6 -26.98 -14.36 -13.91
CA ASP A 6 -26.24 -13.08 -13.91
C ASP A 6 -24.78 -13.27 -13.46
N GLY A 7 -24.20 -14.38 -13.91
CA GLY A 7 -22.87 -14.83 -13.53
C GLY A 7 -21.83 -14.62 -14.63
N HIS A 8 -20.58 -14.81 -14.25
CA HIS A 8 -19.42 -14.73 -15.13
C HIS A 8 -18.53 -15.95 -14.90
N PHE A 9 -18.19 -16.65 -15.98
CA PHE A 9 -17.21 -17.74 -15.97
C PHE A 9 -15.96 -17.32 -16.73
N SER A 10 -14.82 -17.37 -16.04
CA SER A 10 -13.49 -17.23 -16.61
C SER A 10 -12.89 -18.62 -16.75
N GLU A 11 -12.94 -19.18 -17.97
CA GLU A 11 -12.41 -20.51 -18.28
C GLU A 11 -10.92 -20.60 -17.94
N GLU A 12 -10.17 -19.57 -18.28
CA GLU A 12 -8.74 -19.58 -18.09
C GLU A 12 -8.30 -19.47 -16.62
N GLU A 13 -9.12 -18.89 -15.74
CA GLU A 13 -8.88 -18.88 -14.28
C GLU A 13 -9.55 -20.07 -13.58
N GLY A 14 -10.38 -20.83 -14.28
CA GLY A 14 -11.30 -21.78 -13.67
C GLY A 14 -12.21 -21.09 -12.64
N ARG A 15 -12.54 -19.81 -12.82
CA ARG A 15 -13.26 -18.99 -11.84
C ARG A 15 -14.69 -18.75 -12.27
N VAL A 16 -15.64 -19.03 -11.37
CA VAL A 16 -17.06 -18.68 -11.52
C VAL A 16 -17.42 -17.63 -10.48
N ARG A 17 -18.03 -16.52 -10.93
CA ARG A 17 -18.72 -15.56 -10.05
C ARG A 17 -20.19 -15.56 -10.38
N VAL A 18 -21.09 -15.80 -9.43
CA VAL A 18 -22.52 -15.94 -9.74
C VAL A 18 -23.41 -15.42 -8.62
N LYS A 19 -24.54 -14.80 -8.99
CA LYS A 19 -25.57 -14.34 -8.06
C LYS A 19 -26.87 -15.08 -8.36
N ILE A 20 -27.11 -16.15 -7.64
CA ILE A 20 -28.27 -17.00 -7.91
C ILE A 20 -29.47 -16.41 -7.17
N SER A 21 -30.52 -16.04 -7.91
CA SER A 21 -31.71 -15.34 -7.37
C SER A 21 -32.90 -16.26 -7.07
N SER A 22 -32.81 -17.56 -7.39
CA SER A 22 -33.89 -18.51 -7.14
C SER A 22 -33.42 -19.94 -6.91
N ARG A 23 -34.19 -20.69 -6.11
CA ARG A 23 -33.96 -22.12 -5.84
C ARG A 23 -33.95 -22.98 -7.11
N ALA A 24 -34.81 -22.68 -8.09
CA ALA A 24 -34.89 -23.45 -9.33
C ALA A 24 -33.58 -23.36 -10.12
N LEU A 25 -33.03 -22.15 -10.21
CA LEU A 25 -31.77 -21.88 -10.86
C LEU A 25 -30.59 -22.46 -10.07
N ALA A 26 -30.63 -22.39 -8.74
CA ALA A 26 -29.64 -23.01 -7.87
C ALA A 26 -29.49 -24.51 -8.13
N LYS A 27 -30.61 -25.25 -8.26
CA LYS A 27 -30.58 -26.69 -8.57
C LYS A 27 -29.92 -26.98 -9.91
N GLN A 28 -30.20 -26.17 -10.93
CA GLN A 28 -29.56 -26.31 -12.25
C GLN A 28 -28.07 -26.01 -12.18
N PHE A 29 -27.70 -24.96 -11.44
CA PHE A 29 -26.31 -24.58 -11.21
C PHE A 29 -25.54 -25.64 -10.44
N TYR A 30 -26.08 -26.20 -9.36
CA TYR A 30 -25.45 -27.27 -8.59
C TYR A 30 -25.24 -28.52 -9.45
N ALA A 31 -26.21 -28.90 -10.27
CA ALA A 31 -26.05 -30.01 -11.21
C ALA A 31 -24.97 -29.73 -12.26
N ALA A 32 -24.88 -28.51 -12.78
CA ALA A 32 -23.83 -28.10 -13.71
C ALA A 32 -22.45 -28.09 -13.03
N LEU A 33 -22.36 -27.59 -11.79
CA LEU A 33 -21.13 -27.48 -11.00
C LEU A 33 -20.50 -28.85 -10.74
N VAL A 34 -21.31 -29.85 -10.38
CA VAL A 34 -20.85 -31.23 -10.15
C VAL A 34 -20.23 -31.85 -11.42
N ASN A 35 -20.72 -31.47 -12.59
CA ASN A 35 -20.21 -31.96 -13.88
C ASN A 35 -19.06 -31.11 -14.43
N ALA A 36 -18.78 -29.96 -13.83
CA ALA A 36 -17.75 -29.04 -14.29
C ALA A 36 -16.39 -29.44 -13.71
N HIS A 37 -15.50 -29.95 -14.54
CA HIS A 37 -14.13 -30.31 -14.13
C HIS A 37 -13.14 -29.14 -14.09
N VAL A 38 -13.52 -27.99 -14.67
CA VAL A 38 -12.61 -26.84 -14.88
C VAL A 38 -12.73 -25.78 -13.77
N VAL A 39 -13.80 -25.81 -12.96
CA VAL A 39 -14.03 -24.79 -11.93
C VAL A 39 -13.16 -25.08 -10.72
N GLN A 40 -12.22 -24.19 -10.42
CA GLN A 40 -11.33 -24.23 -9.26
C GLN A 40 -11.67 -23.13 -8.25
N GLU A 41 -12.24 -22.02 -8.71
CA GLU A 41 -12.65 -20.90 -7.86
C GLU A 41 -14.14 -20.59 -8.02
N LEU A 42 -14.84 -20.46 -6.91
CA LEU A 42 -16.26 -20.16 -6.87
C LEU A 42 -16.53 -18.98 -5.94
N ASP A 43 -17.05 -17.89 -6.48
CA ASP A 43 -17.62 -16.76 -5.76
C ASP A 43 -19.14 -16.76 -5.98
N ILE A 44 -19.90 -17.05 -4.94
CA ILE A 44 -21.34 -17.28 -5.06
C ILE A 44 -22.12 -16.50 -4.01
N ALA A 45 -23.14 -15.79 -4.48
CA ALA A 45 -24.16 -15.18 -3.63
C ALA A 45 -25.51 -15.89 -3.85
N LEU A 46 -26.15 -16.32 -2.77
CA LEU A 46 -27.49 -16.92 -2.80
C LEU A 46 -28.52 -15.87 -2.39
N GLN A 47 -29.18 -15.25 -3.37
CA GLN A 47 -30.06 -14.09 -3.18
C GLN A 47 -31.54 -14.46 -3.03
N TRP A 48 -31.83 -15.47 -2.20
CA TRP A 48 -33.20 -15.84 -1.81
C TRP A 48 -33.21 -16.34 -0.36
N ASP A 49 -34.39 -16.64 0.17
CA ASP A 49 -34.56 -17.23 1.50
C ASP A 49 -34.05 -18.68 1.51
N VAL A 50 -32.73 -18.85 1.69
CA VAL A 50 -32.05 -20.15 1.66
C VAL A 50 -32.50 -21.01 2.84
N THR A 51 -32.97 -22.23 2.57
CA THR A 51 -33.29 -23.20 3.62
C THR A 51 -32.10 -24.09 3.96
N LEU A 52 -32.19 -24.83 5.06
CA LEU A 52 -31.15 -25.80 5.44
C LEU A 52 -30.91 -26.85 4.34
N ASP A 53 -31.97 -27.31 3.67
CA ASP A 53 -31.88 -28.26 2.55
C ASP A 53 -31.13 -27.66 1.34
N ASP A 54 -31.30 -26.36 1.09
CA ASP A 54 -30.57 -25.68 0.03
C ASP A 54 -29.07 -25.58 0.36
N LEU A 55 -28.72 -25.30 1.62
CA LEU A 55 -27.33 -25.30 2.08
C LEU A 55 -26.68 -26.68 2.02
N TRP A 56 -27.42 -27.74 2.35
CA TRP A 56 -26.94 -29.11 2.18
C TRP A 56 -26.74 -29.46 0.71
N ALA A 57 -27.69 -29.11 -0.16
CA ALA A 57 -27.56 -29.33 -1.61
C ALA A 57 -26.37 -28.56 -2.20
N PHE A 58 -26.15 -27.33 -1.76
CA PHE A 58 -24.98 -26.54 -2.12
C PHE A 58 -23.68 -27.20 -1.65
N THR A 59 -23.64 -27.60 -0.38
CA THR A 59 -22.47 -28.23 0.24
C THR A 59 -22.10 -29.55 -0.44
N ASP A 60 -23.09 -30.38 -0.75
CA ASP A 60 -22.92 -31.63 -1.50
C ASP A 60 -22.38 -31.37 -2.91
N ALA A 61 -22.91 -30.37 -3.61
CA ALA A 61 -22.46 -30.00 -4.94
C ALA A 61 -21.01 -29.49 -4.94
N VAL A 62 -20.67 -28.60 -4.01
CA VAL A 62 -19.29 -28.09 -3.84
C VAL A 62 -18.33 -29.20 -3.45
N THR A 63 -18.74 -30.13 -2.59
CA THR A 63 -17.88 -31.22 -2.14
C THR A 63 -17.58 -32.23 -3.24
N LYS A 64 -18.50 -32.41 -4.19
CA LYS A 64 -18.30 -33.24 -5.38
C LYS A 64 -17.53 -32.51 -6.48
N ALA A 65 -17.59 -31.19 -6.52
CA ALA A 65 -16.82 -30.37 -7.42
C ALA A 65 -15.38 -30.15 -6.92
N TYR A 66 -14.44 -29.94 -7.82
CA TYR A 66 -13.03 -29.74 -7.48
C TYR A 66 -12.72 -28.27 -7.13
N ILE A 67 -13.40 -27.74 -6.10
CA ILE A 67 -13.27 -26.34 -5.69
C ILE A 67 -12.11 -26.18 -4.72
N ILE A 68 -11.15 -25.32 -5.08
CA ILE A 68 -9.99 -24.96 -4.26
C ILE A 68 -10.27 -23.68 -3.47
N ASN A 69 -10.87 -22.67 -4.13
CA ASN A 69 -11.16 -21.37 -3.54
C ASN A 69 -12.67 -21.13 -3.54
N LEU A 70 -13.27 -21.00 -2.36
CA LEU A 70 -14.70 -20.75 -2.20
C LEU A 70 -14.94 -19.44 -1.45
N ARG A 71 -15.75 -18.57 -2.03
CA ARG A 71 -16.35 -17.40 -1.38
C ARG A 71 -17.87 -17.54 -1.44
N LEU A 72 -18.51 -17.57 -0.28
CA LEU A 72 -19.96 -17.64 -0.12
C LEU A 72 -20.46 -16.35 0.53
N ASP A 73 -21.24 -15.58 -0.21
CA ASP A 73 -22.00 -14.45 0.30
C ASP A 73 -23.39 -14.92 0.76
N GLY A 74 -23.54 -15.02 2.08
CA GLY A 74 -24.80 -15.32 2.76
C GLY A 74 -25.47 -14.07 3.34
N SER A 75 -25.25 -12.91 2.73
CA SER A 75 -25.90 -11.63 3.06
C SER A 75 -27.43 -11.68 3.12
N HIS A 76 -28.06 -12.70 2.51
CA HIS A 76 -29.50 -12.94 2.49
C HIS A 76 -29.95 -14.07 3.43
N PHE A 77 -29.08 -14.60 4.30
CA PHE A 77 -29.45 -15.62 5.30
C PHE A 77 -30.14 -14.99 6.53
N GLU A 78 -30.99 -13.98 6.32
CA GLU A 78 -31.61 -13.22 7.41
C GLU A 78 -32.48 -14.13 8.28
N GLY A 79 -32.19 -14.19 9.58
CA GLY A 79 -32.87 -15.08 10.54
C GLY A 79 -32.36 -16.53 10.53
N GLY A 80 -31.29 -16.81 9.78
CA GLY A 80 -30.79 -18.15 9.55
C GLY A 80 -31.62 -18.92 8.51
N PRO A 81 -31.13 -20.06 8.01
CA PRO A 81 -31.91 -20.92 7.14
C PRO A 81 -33.23 -21.29 7.82
N VAL A 82 -34.36 -21.00 7.18
CA VAL A 82 -35.70 -21.23 7.75
C VAL A 82 -35.79 -22.66 8.28
N LEU A 83 -35.83 -22.80 9.60
CA LEU A 83 -35.80 -24.09 10.29
C LEU A 83 -37.20 -24.62 10.60
N ASP A 84 -37.28 -25.95 10.65
CA ASP A 84 -38.21 -26.67 11.53
C ASP A 84 -37.87 -26.35 12.99
N THR A 85 -38.88 -25.98 13.78
CA THR A 85 -38.83 -25.48 15.19
C THR A 85 -38.03 -26.27 16.25
N ILE A 86 -37.30 -27.33 15.89
CA ILE A 86 -36.69 -28.30 16.81
C ILE A 86 -35.14 -28.28 16.78
N SER A 87 -34.48 -27.72 15.75
CA SER A 87 -33.02 -27.85 15.54
C SER A 87 -32.24 -26.52 15.51
N HIS A 88 -32.55 -25.59 16.42
CA HIS A 88 -31.97 -24.23 16.43
C HIS A 88 -30.43 -24.14 16.46
N ASN A 89 -29.70 -25.17 16.92
CA ASN A 89 -28.24 -25.09 17.14
C ASN A 89 -27.38 -25.69 16.01
N CYS A 90 -27.97 -26.15 14.90
CA CYS A 90 -27.26 -26.89 13.85
C CYS A 90 -27.46 -26.30 12.44
N GLN A 91 -27.89 -25.04 12.34
CA GLN A 91 -28.32 -24.44 11.07
C GLN A 91 -27.19 -24.29 10.05
N TYR A 92 -25.95 -24.13 10.52
CA TYR A 92 -24.79 -23.92 9.66
C TYR A 92 -23.83 -25.11 9.66
N ASP A 93 -24.26 -26.29 10.11
CA ASP A 93 -23.50 -27.52 9.97
C ASP A 93 -23.04 -27.83 8.53
N PRO A 94 -23.82 -27.53 7.46
CA PRO A 94 -23.30 -27.64 6.09
C PRO A 94 -22.03 -26.81 5.85
N LEU A 95 -21.91 -25.64 6.48
CA LEU A 95 -20.73 -24.79 6.36
C LEU A 95 -19.52 -25.37 7.11
N VAL A 96 -19.73 -26.10 8.22
CA VAL A 96 -18.67 -26.87 8.90
C VAL A 96 -18.14 -27.99 8.00
N VAL A 97 -19.04 -28.65 7.26
CA VAL A 97 -18.66 -29.68 6.28
C VAL A 97 -17.83 -29.07 5.16
N LEU A 98 -18.17 -27.87 4.67
CA LEU A 98 -17.33 -27.14 3.71
C LEU A 98 -15.94 -26.78 4.28
N MET A 99 -15.86 -26.33 5.54
CA MET A 99 -14.58 -26.07 6.19
C MET A 99 -13.72 -27.34 6.28
N SER A 100 -14.35 -28.50 6.46
CA SER A 100 -13.68 -29.81 6.55
C SER A 100 -13.42 -30.46 5.18
N ASN A 101 -13.72 -29.77 4.09
CA ASN A 101 -13.51 -30.30 2.76
C ASN A 101 -12.01 -30.50 2.49
N MET A 102 -11.65 -31.68 1.98
CA MET A 102 -10.26 -32.07 1.75
C MET A 102 -9.61 -31.40 0.52
N GLN A 103 -10.35 -30.58 -0.23
CA GLN A 103 -9.89 -29.91 -1.43
C GLN A 103 -9.84 -28.39 -1.26
N ILE A 104 -10.77 -27.80 -0.49
CA ILE A 104 -10.84 -26.36 -0.26
C ILE A 104 -9.60 -25.89 0.52
N GLN A 105 -8.86 -24.94 -0.05
CA GLN A 105 -7.70 -24.30 0.55
C GLN A 105 -8.02 -22.88 1.04
N VAL A 106 -8.90 -22.18 0.33
CA VAL A 106 -9.31 -20.81 0.68
C VAL A 106 -10.83 -20.78 0.80
N LEU A 107 -11.31 -20.35 1.97
CA LEU A 107 -12.74 -20.31 2.27
C LEU A 107 -13.10 -18.95 2.87
N HIS A 108 -14.02 -18.24 2.23
CA HIS A 108 -14.54 -16.95 2.69
C HIS A 108 -16.05 -17.03 2.87
N PHE A 109 -16.53 -16.73 4.08
CA PHE A 109 -17.94 -16.53 4.38
C PHE A 109 -18.19 -15.05 4.56
N GLU A 110 -19.16 -14.50 3.83
CA GLU A 110 -19.50 -13.10 3.88
C GLU A 110 -20.96 -12.87 4.19
N GLY A 111 -21.23 -11.86 5.02
CA GLY A 111 -22.57 -11.41 5.29
C GLY A 111 -23.46 -12.38 6.07
N ILE A 112 -22.94 -13.51 6.56
CA ILE A 112 -23.74 -14.51 7.28
C ILE A 112 -24.04 -14.01 8.68
N THR A 113 -25.33 -13.80 8.96
CA THR A 113 -25.83 -13.36 10.27
C THR A 113 -25.84 -14.55 11.24
N ASP A 114 -25.43 -14.30 12.49
CA ASP A 114 -25.44 -15.26 13.60
C ASP A 114 -24.72 -16.59 13.34
N LEU A 115 -23.79 -16.62 12.36
CA LEU A 115 -23.03 -17.83 12.00
C LEU A 115 -22.52 -18.57 13.23
N TYR A 116 -21.89 -17.85 14.15
CA TYR A 116 -21.26 -18.40 15.35
C TYR A 116 -22.23 -19.01 16.36
N GLN A 117 -23.49 -18.58 16.37
CA GLN A 117 -24.50 -19.05 17.32
C GLN A 117 -25.11 -20.39 16.88
N HIS A 118 -25.04 -20.70 15.57
CA HIS A 118 -25.70 -21.87 14.99
C HIS A 118 -24.75 -22.89 14.34
N LEU A 119 -23.45 -22.81 14.65
CA LEU A 119 -22.47 -23.86 14.34
C LEU A 119 -22.43 -24.86 15.50
N SER A 120 -22.70 -26.13 15.23
CA SER A 120 -22.54 -27.18 16.25
C SER A 120 -21.06 -27.39 16.57
N SER A 121 -20.74 -27.67 17.84
CA SER A 121 -19.40 -28.08 18.25
C SER A 121 -19.09 -29.56 17.95
N SER A 122 -20.12 -30.38 17.68
CA SER A 122 -19.98 -31.82 17.50
C SER A 122 -19.68 -32.27 16.07
N THR A 123 -19.85 -31.40 15.07
CA THR A 123 -19.77 -31.74 13.64
C THR A 123 -18.40 -31.48 13.00
N TRP A 124 -17.44 -30.99 13.76
CA TRP A 124 -16.12 -30.63 13.25
C TRP A 124 -15.27 -31.87 12.96
N SER A 125 -14.93 -32.07 11.69
CA SER A 125 -13.89 -33.00 11.26
C SER A 125 -12.58 -32.26 10.95
N LEU A 126 -11.48 -33.02 10.81
CA LEU A 126 -10.18 -32.43 10.49
C LEU A 126 -10.23 -31.78 9.10
N ALA A 127 -9.73 -30.55 9.03
CA ALA A 127 -9.61 -29.74 7.81
C ALA A 127 -8.13 -29.49 7.49
N PRO A 128 -7.38 -30.51 7.01
CA PRO A 128 -5.94 -30.39 6.82
C PRO A 128 -5.54 -29.49 5.65
N CYS A 129 -6.43 -29.33 4.66
CA CYS A 129 -6.12 -28.58 3.43
C CYS A 129 -6.45 -27.10 3.53
N LEU A 130 -7.31 -26.68 4.47
CA LEU A 130 -7.72 -25.30 4.61
C LEU A 130 -6.53 -24.43 5.07
N ARG A 131 -6.10 -23.49 4.22
CA ARG A 131 -4.97 -22.57 4.43
C ARG A 131 -5.43 -21.17 4.83
N VAL A 132 -6.53 -20.69 4.24
CA VAL A 132 -7.06 -19.35 4.50
C VAL A 132 -8.55 -19.46 4.83
N LEU A 133 -8.94 -18.89 5.97
CA LEU A 133 -10.33 -18.80 6.37
C LEU A 133 -10.70 -17.35 6.64
N GLY A 134 -11.60 -16.79 5.85
CA GLY A 134 -12.20 -15.49 6.07
C GLY A 134 -13.65 -15.62 6.53
N ILE A 135 -14.04 -14.89 7.59
CA ILE A 135 -15.41 -14.87 8.07
C ILE A 135 -15.83 -13.43 8.33
N SER A 136 -16.87 -12.97 7.65
CA SER A 136 -17.46 -11.64 7.79
C SER A 136 -18.91 -11.77 8.20
N SER A 137 -19.26 -11.23 9.38
CA SER A 137 -20.63 -11.25 9.91
C SER A 137 -21.30 -9.90 9.78
N LYS A 138 -22.60 -9.90 9.47
CA LYS A 138 -23.42 -8.70 9.41
C LYS A 138 -23.96 -8.22 10.78
N THR A 139 -23.90 -9.05 11.82
CA THR A 139 -24.59 -8.81 13.10
C THR A 139 -24.18 -7.49 13.76
N SER A 140 -25.17 -6.64 14.06
CA SER A 140 -25.01 -5.36 14.76
C SER A 140 -25.01 -5.48 16.27
N GLU A 141 -25.50 -6.59 16.85
CA GLU A 141 -25.82 -6.60 18.28
C GLU A 141 -24.84 -7.40 19.16
N TYR A 142 -24.17 -8.44 18.65
CA TYR A 142 -23.23 -9.24 19.46
C TYR A 142 -22.09 -9.83 18.60
N PRO A 143 -20.87 -9.28 18.64
CA PRO A 143 -19.74 -9.79 17.88
C PRO A 143 -19.29 -11.18 18.39
N LEU A 144 -18.59 -11.91 17.52
CA LEU A 144 -17.83 -13.16 17.73
C LEU A 144 -17.22 -13.45 19.11
N CYS A 145 -16.95 -12.40 19.90
CA CYS A 145 -16.28 -12.47 21.18
C CYS A 145 -16.99 -13.33 22.24
N VAL A 146 -18.22 -13.80 21.98
CA VAL A 146 -18.96 -14.64 22.93
C VAL A 146 -18.63 -16.13 22.82
N ASN A 147 -18.01 -16.62 21.72
CA ASN A 147 -17.70 -18.06 21.60
C ASN A 147 -16.21 -18.37 21.32
N PRO A 148 -15.31 -18.16 22.30
CA PRO A 148 -13.92 -18.61 22.21
C PRO A 148 -13.79 -20.12 21.96
N THR A 149 -14.81 -20.92 22.32
CA THR A 149 -14.79 -22.36 22.04
C THR A 149 -14.85 -22.63 20.55
N LEU A 150 -15.63 -21.90 19.77
CA LEU A 150 -15.70 -22.06 18.32
C LEU A 150 -14.40 -21.68 17.63
N LEU A 151 -13.78 -20.57 18.02
CA LEU A 151 -12.45 -20.22 17.52
C LEU A 151 -11.42 -21.30 17.88
N SER A 152 -11.47 -21.83 19.10
CA SER A 152 -10.61 -22.94 19.50
C SER A 152 -10.91 -24.21 18.69
N HIS A 153 -12.16 -24.45 18.28
CA HIS A 153 -12.54 -25.58 17.43
C HIS A 153 -12.04 -25.40 15.99
N ILE A 154 -12.19 -24.22 15.38
CA ILE A 154 -11.60 -23.90 14.07
C ILE A 154 -10.09 -24.12 14.13
N LEU A 155 -9.44 -23.47 15.10
CA LEU A 155 -8.00 -23.56 15.26
C LEU A 155 -7.56 -24.97 15.61
N ARG A 156 -8.33 -25.80 16.30
CA ARG A 156 -7.97 -27.21 16.58
C ARG A 156 -8.16 -28.12 15.36
N ASN A 157 -9.18 -27.91 14.55
CA ASN A 157 -9.52 -28.81 13.44
C ASN A 157 -8.86 -28.42 12.11
N CYS A 158 -8.55 -27.15 11.88
CA CYS A 158 -7.90 -26.67 10.66
C CYS A 158 -6.36 -26.69 10.80
N VAL A 159 -5.73 -27.86 10.71
CA VAL A 159 -4.27 -28.03 10.96
C VAL A 159 -3.38 -27.39 9.89
N GLY A 160 -3.93 -27.12 8.71
CA GLY A 160 -3.22 -26.43 7.63
C GLY A 160 -3.32 -24.91 7.65
N LEU A 161 -4.10 -24.34 8.58
CA LEU A 161 -4.49 -22.92 8.53
C LEU A 161 -3.27 -22.02 8.72
N VAL A 162 -3.06 -21.13 7.75
CA VAL A 162 -1.97 -20.14 7.68
C VAL A 162 -2.50 -18.74 7.97
N GLU A 163 -3.70 -18.42 7.48
CA GLU A 163 -4.34 -17.12 7.68
C GLU A 163 -5.78 -17.29 8.17
N LEU A 164 -6.12 -16.57 9.24
CA LEU A 164 -7.49 -16.41 9.73
C LEU A 164 -7.88 -14.94 9.64
N GLN A 165 -8.90 -14.61 8.85
CA GLN A 165 -9.48 -13.28 8.76
C GLN A 165 -10.88 -13.26 9.37
N ILE A 166 -11.13 -12.36 10.30
CA ILE A 166 -12.42 -12.14 10.94
C ILE A 166 -12.82 -10.69 10.70
N THR A 167 -13.91 -10.46 9.97
CA THR A 167 -14.46 -9.14 9.73
C THR A 167 -15.71 -8.94 10.59
N VAL A 168 -15.73 -7.85 11.37
CA VAL A 168 -16.86 -7.46 12.22
C VAL A 168 -17.34 -6.06 11.84
N ASN A 169 -18.66 -5.85 11.89
CA ASN A 169 -19.25 -4.56 11.56
C ASN A 169 -18.99 -3.48 12.61
N ASP A 170 -18.92 -3.88 13.89
CA ASP A 170 -18.73 -2.99 15.03
C ASP A 170 -17.76 -3.62 16.05
N LEU A 171 -16.91 -2.78 16.65
CA LEU A 171 -15.71 -3.17 17.39
C LEU A 171 -15.70 -2.77 18.87
N HIS A 172 -16.81 -2.28 19.41
CA HIS A 172 -16.78 -1.71 20.75
C HIS A 172 -16.35 -2.68 21.89
N LEU A 173 -16.39 -4.01 21.69
CA LEU A 173 -16.02 -5.06 22.65
C LEU A 173 -15.13 -6.26 22.21
N PRO A 174 -14.78 -6.54 20.93
CA PRO A 174 -14.22 -7.86 20.56
C PRO A 174 -12.76 -8.11 20.84
N TYR A 175 -11.89 -7.10 20.95
CA TYR A 175 -10.45 -7.33 20.87
C TYR A 175 -9.89 -8.12 22.05
N ALA A 176 -10.29 -7.79 23.29
CA ALA A 176 -9.83 -8.49 24.49
C ALA A 176 -10.22 -9.97 24.48
N LEU A 177 -11.49 -10.25 24.19
CA LEU A 177 -12.06 -11.59 24.20
C LEU A 177 -11.59 -12.41 22.99
N ALA A 178 -11.51 -11.78 21.82
CA ALA A 178 -10.91 -12.41 20.64
C ALA A 178 -9.43 -12.68 20.86
N PHE A 179 -8.68 -11.76 21.46
CA PHE A 179 -7.27 -11.96 21.78
C PHE A 179 -7.06 -13.07 22.79
N GLN A 180 -7.84 -13.10 23.89
CA GLN A 180 -7.72 -14.16 24.87
C GLN A 180 -8.11 -15.52 24.27
N GLY A 181 -9.14 -15.56 23.43
CA GLY A 181 -9.54 -16.76 22.68
C GLY A 181 -8.47 -17.21 21.68
N VAL A 182 -7.93 -16.28 20.88
CA VAL A 182 -6.86 -16.51 19.91
C VAL A 182 -5.60 -16.97 20.65
N ALA A 183 -5.12 -16.24 21.64
CA ALA A 183 -3.90 -16.54 22.39
C ALA A 183 -3.98 -17.92 23.09
N SER A 184 -5.13 -18.24 23.69
CA SER A 184 -5.35 -19.56 24.30
C SER A 184 -5.36 -20.68 23.26
N ALA A 185 -5.90 -20.41 22.06
CA ALA A 185 -5.96 -21.38 20.98
C ALA A 185 -4.63 -21.50 20.20
N LEU A 186 -3.82 -20.44 20.16
CA LEU A 186 -2.52 -20.40 19.52
C LEU A 186 -1.49 -21.29 20.21
N GLN A 187 -1.60 -21.45 21.53
CA GLN A 187 -0.80 -22.43 22.29
C GLN A 187 -0.96 -23.87 21.79
N MET A 188 -1.93 -24.14 20.90
CA MET A 188 -2.21 -25.46 20.37
C MET A 188 -1.66 -25.73 18.95
N LYS A 189 -1.10 -24.77 18.18
CA LYS A 189 -0.77 -25.01 16.75
C LYS A 189 0.29 -24.16 16.03
N SER A 190 1.11 -24.88 15.24
CA SER A 190 2.35 -24.42 14.59
C SER A 190 2.30 -23.86 13.15
N SER A 191 1.13 -23.81 12.50
CA SER A 191 1.03 -23.37 11.08
C SER A 191 0.43 -21.99 10.87
N LEU A 192 -0.25 -21.42 11.87
CA LEU A 192 -0.93 -20.14 11.73
C LEU A 192 0.11 -19.03 11.76
N ASN A 193 0.18 -18.26 10.68
CA ASN A 193 1.13 -17.16 10.55
C ASN A 193 0.47 -15.81 10.82
N VAL A 194 -0.81 -15.66 10.46
CA VAL A 194 -1.50 -14.38 10.51
C VAL A 194 -2.94 -14.53 10.98
N VAL A 195 -3.34 -13.70 11.95
CA VAL A 195 -4.74 -13.49 12.32
C VAL A 195 -5.09 -12.03 12.06
N LYS A 196 -6.06 -11.77 11.18
CA LYS A 196 -6.54 -10.41 10.86
C LYS A 196 -7.95 -10.24 11.42
N ILE A 197 -8.12 -9.34 12.38
CA ILE A 197 -9.43 -8.87 12.82
C ILE A 197 -9.66 -7.51 12.15
N ARG A 198 -10.68 -7.42 11.30
CA ARG A 198 -11.02 -6.21 10.55
C ARG A 198 -12.39 -5.69 10.94
N SER A 199 -12.56 -4.39 10.89
CA SER A 199 -13.85 -3.74 10.77
C SER A 199 -13.84 -2.72 9.66
N LYS A 200 -14.95 -1.99 9.51
CA LYS A 200 -15.05 -0.85 8.58
C LYS A 200 -14.03 0.25 8.89
N GLN A 201 -13.60 0.36 10.15
CA GLN A 201 -12.85 1.51 10.68
C GLN A 201 -11.48 1.12 11.24
N GLU A 202 -11.22 -0.16 11.46
CA GLU A 202 -10.01 -0.59 12.15
C GLU A 202 -9.56 -1.96 11.64
N MET A 203 -8.28 -2.23 11.82
CA MET A 203 -7.70 -3.52 11.49
C MET A 203 -6.62 -3.85 12.51
N VAL A 204 -6.77 -4.97 13.20
CA VAL A 204 -5.73 -5.55 14.04
C VAL A 204 -5.22 -6.81 13.38
N GLN A 205 -3.92 -6.85 13.13
CA GLN A 205 -3.22 -7.99 12.57
C GLN A 205 -2.24 -8.53 13.59
N TYR A 206 -2.47 -9.77 14.01
CA TYR A 206 -1.54 -10.56 14.81
C TYR A 206 -0.67 -11.37 13.86
N SER A 207 0.64 -11.23 13.99
CA SER A 207 1.63 -12.11 13.35
C SER A 207 2.06 -13.16 14.38
N VAL A 208 2.00 -14.41 13.97
CA VAL A 208 2.23 -15.58 14.82
C VAL A 208 3.39 -16.36 14.24
N ILE A 209 4.37 -16.70 15.07
CA ILE A 209 5.51 -17.54 14.68
C ILE A 209 5.72 -18.54 15.81
N GLN A 210 5.74 -19.84 15.48
CA GLN A 210 5.97 -20.93 16.45
C GLN A 210 5.06 -20.83 17.69
N ASP A 211 3.74 -20.73 17.48
CA ASP A 211 2.72 -20.73 18.55
C ASP A 211 2.75 -19.48 19.44
N HIS A 212 3.59 -18.50 19.11
CA HIS A 212 3.75 -17.25 19.84
C HIS A 212 3.37 -16.07 18.95
N ILE A 213 2.62 -15.13 19.55
CA ILE A 213 2.36 -13.84 18.91
C ILE A 213 3.67 -13.06 18.96
N THR A 214 4.29 -12.86 17.80
CA THR A 214 5.57 -12.17 17.71
C THR A 214 5.41 -10.69 17.44
N ASN A 215 4.41 -10.33 16.63
CA ASN A 215 4.09 -8.95 16.34
C ASN A 215 2.58 -8.74 16.36
N ILE A 216 2.14 -7.63 16.93
CA ILE A 216 0.76 -7.17 16.82
C ILE A 216 0.81 -5.81 16.14
N THR A 217 0.28 -5.76 14.93
CA THR A 217 0.10 -4.55 14.16
C THR A 217 -1.34 -4.10 14.27
N MET A 218 -1.57 -2.99 14.95
CA MET A 218 -2.89 -2.40 15.10
C MET A 218 -2.96 -1.15 14.22
N ARG A 219 -3.90 -1.13 13.27
CA ARG A 219 -4.20 0.02 12.42
C ARG A 219 -5.58 0.57 12.76
N ILE A 220 -5.62 1.81 13.21
CA ILE A 220 -6.81 2.46 13.75
C ILE A 220 -7.18 3.65 12.88
N GLN A 221 -8.43 3.73 12.44
CA GLN A 221 -8.92 4.93 11.74
C GLN A 221 -9.72 5.89 12.63
N HIS A 222 -10.11 5.46 13.84
CA HIS A 222 -10.85 6.26 14.82
C HIS A 222 -10.45 5.91 16.27
N LEU A 223 -10.16 6.90 17.13
CA LEU A 223 -9.58 6.70 18.47
C LEU A 223 -10.57 6.23 19.55
N PHE A 224 -11.89 6.41 19.36
CA PHE A 224 -12.92 6.08 20.35
C PHE A 224 -12.98 4.60 20.78
N SER A 225 -12.27 3.71 20.10
CA SER A 225 -12.24 2.26 20.33
C SER A 225 -11.08 1.77 21.21
N LEU A 226 -10.17 2.65 21.60
CA LEU A 226 -8.96 2.27 22.34
C LEU A 226 -9.22 2.08 23.85
N GLU A 227 -10.24 2.73 24.44
CA GLU A 227 -10.54 2.61 25.89
C GLU A 227 -10.98 1.20 26.29
N SER A 228 -11.54 0.44 25.35
CA SER A 228 -12.02 -0.92 25.57
C SER A 228 -10.96 -1.99 25.31
N LEU A 229 -9.73 -1.61 24.97
CA LEU A 229 -8.64 -2.56 24.81
C LEU A 229 -8.13 -3.04 26.17
N ASP A 230 -8.11 -4.35 26.34
CA ASP A 230 -7.57 -4.99 27.53
C ASP A 230 -6.06 -4.71 27.65
N ASN A 231 -5.65 -4.31 28.85
CA ASN A 231 -4.26 -4.13 29.25
C ASN A 231 -3.35 -5.30 28.83
N LEU A 232 -3.88 -6.52 28.75
CA LEU A 232 -3.14 -7.68 28.24
C LEU A 232 -2.76 -7.54 26.77
N LEU A 233 -3.70 -7.16 25.89
CA LEU A 233 -3.41 -6.99 24.47
C LEU A 233 -2.42 -5.84 24.27
N MET A 234 -2.60 -4.75 25.01
CA MET A 234 -1.74 -3.58 24.92
C MET A 234 -0.28 -3.93 25.14
N ARG A 235 0.04 -4.74 26.15
CA ARG A 235 1.41 -5.16 26.45
C ARG A 235 2.13 -5.85 25.30
N HIS A 236 1.40 -6.40 24.32
CA HIS A 236 1.95 -7.13 23.18
C HIS A 236 1.89 -6.34 21.86
N ILE A 237 1.33 -5.12 21.84
CA ILE A 237 1.33 -4.27 20.64
C ILE A 237 2.77 -3.90 20.29
N THR A 238 3.24 -4.33 19.12
CA THR A 238 4.57 -4.00 18.59
C THR A 238 4.51 -2.84 17.60
N THR A 239 3.45 -2.79 16.78
CA THR A 239 3.25 -1.74 15.80
C THR A 239 1.87 -1.12 15.95
N LEU A 240 1.82 0.20 16.12
CA LEU A 240 0.56 0.94 16.20
C LEU A 240 0.53 2.00 15.08
N ASP A 241 -0.36 1.84 14.10
CA ASP A 241 -0.60 2.77 13.00
C ASP A 241 -1.94 3.49 13.21
N VAL A 242 -1.87 4.74 13.63
CA VAL A 242 -3.03 5.58 13.92
C VAL A 242 -3.22 6.53 12.77
N CYS A 243 -4.21 6.25 11.92
CA CYS A 243 -4.55 7.03 10.75
C CYS A 243 -5.85 7.81 10.98
N LEU A 244 -5.79 9.11 11.29
CA LEU A 244 -6.99 9.84 11.67
C LEU A 244 -7.36 10.88 10.61
N PRO A 245 -8.27 10.54 9.67
CA PRO A 245 -8.53 11.37 8.49
C PRO A 245 -9.40 12.61 8.75
N THR A 246 -9.91 12.84 9.96
CA THR A 246 -10.94 13.87 10.18
C THR A 246 -10.38 15.25 10.55
N PHE A 247 -10.79 16.27 9.79
CA PHE A 247 -10.56 17.71 10.05
C PHE A 247 -11.22 18.25 11.33
N LYS A 248 -12.14 17.49 11.95
CA LYS A 248 -12.74 17.85 13.22
C LYS A 248 -11.71 17.50 14.29
N GLY A 249 -10.98 18.50 14.80
CA GLY A 249 -9.90 18.32 15.76
C GLY A 249 -10.27 17.38 16.92
N TYR A 250 -9.27 16.71 17.49
CA TYR A 250 -9.53 15.67 18.49
C TYR A 250 -10.19 16.23 19.74
N SER A 251 -11.06 15.39 20.32
CA SER A 251 -11.49 15.62 21.68
C SER A 251 -10.28 15.46 22.62
N GLN A 252 -10.30 16.10 23.79
CA GLN A 252 -9.29 15.80 24.82
C GLN A 252 -9.30 14.32 25.21
N GLU A 253 -10.43 13.64 25.03
CA GLU A 253 -10.58 12.22 25.35
C GLU A 253 -9.82 11.33 24.37
N ASP A 254 -9.93 11.59 23.07
CA ASP A 254 -9.14 10.91 22.03
C ASP A 254 -7.63 11.01 22.33
N GLN A 255 -7.15 12.19 22.72
CA GLN A 255 -5.74 12.38 23.10
C GLN A 255 -5.36 11.56 24.33
N ARG A 256 -6.19 11.61 25.39
CA ARG A 256 -5.95 10.83 26.60
C ARG A 256 -5.92 9.34 26.30
N CYS A 257 -6.82 8.88 25.44
CA CYS A 257 -6.94 7.50 25.06
C CYS A 257 -5.71 7.01 24.28
N LEU A 258 -5.23 7.80 23.31
CA LEU A 258 -3.99 7.50 22.58
C LEU A 258 -2.77 7.48 23.50
N VAL A 259 -2.68 8.44 24.42
CA VAL A 259 -1.58 8.50 25.40
C VAL A 259 -1.61 7.29 26.32
N ALA A 260 -2.77 6.97 26.90
CA ALA A 260 -2.96 5.78 27.72
C ALA A 260 -2.62 4.51 26.94
N THR A 261 -2.96 4.48 25.65
CA THR A 261 -2.67 3.35 24.76
C THR A 261 -1.16 3.15 24.58
N VAL A 262 -0.45 4.21 24.24
CA VAL A 262 1.01 4.16 24.07
C VAL A 262 1.70 3.82 25.40
N GLN A 263 1.16 4.29 26.53
CA GLN A 263 1.64 3.94 27.87
C GLN A 263 1.42 2.47 28.24
N ALA A 264 0.30 1.89 27.84
CA ALA A 264 0.00 0.49 28.08
C ALA A 264 0.78 -0.45 27.13
N ALA A 265 1.21 0.07 25.96
CA ALA A 265 1.90 -0.70 24.93
C ALA A 265 3.40 -0.89 25.21
N GLN A 266 3.72 -1.76 26.17
CA GLN A 266 5.11 -2.01 26.61
C GLN A 266 6.01 -2.60 25.52
N ALA A 267 5.47 -3.38 24.58
CA ALA A 267 6.21 -3.98 23.47
C ALA A 267 6.30 -3.08 22.22
N LEU A 268 5.82 -1.84 22.27
CA LEU A 268 5.70 -0.96 21.11
C LEU A 268 7.08 -0.61 20.54
N THR A 269 7.40 -1.17 19.38
CA THR A 269 8.62 -0.86 18.63
C THR A 269 8.36 0.25 17.60
N SER A 270 7.24 0.20 16.90
CA SER A 270 6.87 1.16 15.86
C SER A 270 5.55 1.84 16.16
N LEU A 271 5.52 3.17 16.09
CA LEU A 271 4.32 3.96 16.23
C LEU A 271 4.25 4.91 15.04
N VAL A 272 3.29 4.67 14.15
CA VAL A 272 2.98 5.50 12.99
C VAL A 272 1.80 6.37 13.35
N LEU A 273 2.06 7.66 13.51
CA LEU A 273 1.05 8.63 13.84
C LEU A 273 0.73 9.47 12.60
N THR A 274 -0.53 9.52 12.16
CA THR A 274 -0.99 10.35 11.04
C THR A 274 -2.04 11.37 11.49
N PHE A 275 -1.65 12.65 11.67
CA PHE A 275 -2.45 13.70 12.35
C PHE A 275 -2.39 15.06 11.65
N TYR A 276 -3.40 15.90 11.92
CA TYR A 276 -3.39 17.34 11.69
C TYR A 276 -2.71 18.14 12.85
N ALA A 277 -2.00 19.21 12.48
CA ALA A 277 -1.17 20.15 13.25
C ALA A 277 -1.48 20.40 14.74
N ASP A 278 -2.69 20.82 15.06
CA ASP A 278 -2.93 21.70 16.21
C ASP A 278 -2.81 21.00 17.58
N GLN A 279 -2.82 19.67 17.60
CA GLN A 279 -2.94 18.86 18.82
C GLN A 279 -1.80 17.86 19.02
N PHE A 280 -0.86 17.83 18.06
CA PHE A 280 0.20 16.86 18.00
C PHE A 280 1.27 17.06 19.09
N THR A 281 1.55 18.30 19.52
CA THR A 281 2.56 18.52 20.59
C THR A 281 2.18 17.81 21.88
N SER A 282 0.89 17.85 22.26
CA SER A 282 0.41 17.26 23.51
C SER A 282 0.57 15.73 23.50
N ILE A 283 0.15 15.11 22.40
CA ILE A 283 0.29 13.66 22.19
C ILE A 283 1.77 13.27 22.18
N LEU A 284 2.59 13.98 21.39
CA LEU A 284 3.99 13.65 21.23
C LEU A 284 4.79 13.84 22.53
N ASN A 285 4.53 14.92 23.29
CA ASN A 285 5.10 15.14 24.62
C ASN A 285 4.80 13.98 25.55
N SER A 286 3.56 13.50 25.53
CA SER A 286 3.12 12.40 26.38
C SER A 286 3.72 11.06 25.94
N VAL A 287 3.83 10.80 24.63
CA VAL A 287 4.52 9.64 24.06
C VAL A 287 6.00 9.66 24.45
N ASN A 288 6.67 10.80 24.33
CA ASN A 288 8.09 10.92 24.66
C ASN A 288 8.34 10.78 26.17
N ALA A 289 7.55 11.43 27.02
CA ALA A 289 7.65 11.25 28.47
C ALA A 289 7.47 9.78 28.89
N THR A 290 6.58 9.06 28.20
CA THR A 290 6.37 7.63 28.41
C THR A 290 7.59 6.80 27.99
N ARG A 291 8.18 7.11 26.83
CA ARG A 291 9.38 6.42 26.35
C ARG A 291 10.60 6.71 27.21
N GLU A 292 10.80 7.94 27.65
CA GLU A 292 11.87 8.33 28.59
C GLU A 292 11.75 7.55 29.90
N LYS A 293 10.53 7.45 30.45
CA LYS A 293 10.26 6.63 31.62
C LYS A 293 10.60 5.15 31.38
N GLY A 294 10.16 4.58 30.25
CA GLY A 294 10.49 3.20 29.91
C GLY A 294 11.98 2.95 29.69
N GLN A 295 12.70 3.89 29.07
CA GLN A 295 14.15 3.83 28.92
C GLN A 295 14.87 3.85 30.27
N ALA A 296 14.39 4.66 31.22
CA ALA A 296 14.89 4.65 32.59
C ALA A 296 14.63 3.31 33.30
N GLU A 297 13.60 2.57 32.89
CA GLU A 297 13.27 1.22 33.35
C GLU A 297 13.99 0.12 32.54
N GLY A 298 14.87 0.47 31.59
CA GLY A 298 15.67 -0.46 30.79
C GLY A 298 14.99 -0.98 29.52
N LEU A 299 13.84 -0.43 29.13
CA LEU A 299 13.17 -0.76 27.87
C LEU A 299 13.89 -0.11 26.68
N SER A 300 14.16 -0.91 25.65
CA SER A 300 14.73 -0.43 24.39
C SER A 300 13.62 -0.21 23.39
N TYR A 301 13.41 1.04 22.97
CA TYR A 301 12.42 1.39 21.96
C TYR A 301 13.09 1.58 20.59
N GLU A 302 12.44 1.07 19.54
CA GLU A 302 12.77 1.41 18.15
C GLU A 302 12.42 2.86 17.81
N PRO A 303 12.97 3.43 16.72
CA PRO A 303 12.66 4.78 16.26
C PRO A 303 11.16 5.02 16.13
N LEU A 304 10.66 6.06 16.81
CA LEU A 304 9.29 6.54 16.64
C LEU A 304 9.16 7.18 15.25
N VAL A 305 8.30 6.64 14.38
CA VAL A 305 8.08 7.15 13.01
C VAL A 305 6.84 8.03 13.00
N VAL A 306 7.03 9.34 13.06
CA VAL A 306 5.88 10.26 13.07
C VAL A 306 5.58 10.76 11.66
N ARG A 307 4.37 10.47 11.15
CA ARG A 307 3.93 10.94 9.82
C ARG A 307 3.00 12.14 9.96
N PHE A 308 3.51 13.31 9.64
CA PHE A 308 2.70 14.52 9.75
C PHE A 308 1.86 14.76 8.49
N LEU A 309 0.53 14.77 8.63
CA LEU A 309 -0.41 15.18 7.57
C LEU A 309 -1.15 16.44 8.04
N GLY A 310 -0.46 17.59 8.09
CA GLY A 310 -1.06 18.82 8.61
C GLY A 310 -0.50 20.11 8.02
N ARG A 311 -1.19 21.23 8.32
CA ARG A 311 -0.93 22.57 7.78
C ARG A 311 0.27 23.28 8.42
N ASP A 312 0.54 23.01 9.69
CA ASP A 312 1.59 23.64 10.49
C ASP A 312 2.28 22.61 11.41
N PRO A 313 3.61 22.48 11.41
CA PRO A 313 4.27 21.68 12.41
C PRO A 313 3.98 22.24 13.83
N PRO A 314 3.64 21.37 14.78
CA PRO A 314 3.24 21.73 16.14
C PRO A 314 4.32 22.55 16.86
N ARG A 315 3.90 23.58 17.60
CA ARG A 315 4.79 24.34 18.50
C ARG A 315 5.35 23.38 19.55
N GLY A 316 6.68 23.22 19.63
CA GLY A 316 7.34 22.35 20.61
C GLY A 316 8.10 21.14 20.03
N LEU A 317 8.08 20.92 18.71
CA LEU A 317 9.00 19.98 18.04
C LEU A 317 10.49 20.26 18.33
N GLU A 318 10.78 21.50 18.71
CA GLU A 318 12.09 22.08 18.99
C GLU A 318 12.91 21.33 20.06
N THR A 319 12.26 20.66 21.02
CA THR A 319 12.93 19.99 22.15
C THR A 319 13.11 18.49 21.96
N MET A 320 12.85 17.93 20.77
CA MET A 320 12.66 16.48 20.64
C MET A 320 13.60 15.79 19.64
N HIS A 321 14.13 14.65 20.07
CA HIS A 321 14.84 13.68 19.23
C HIS A 321 13.82 12.83 18.44
N VAL A 322 13.13 13.41 17.46
CA VAL A 322 12.14 12.68 16.63
C VAL A 322 12.80 12.06 15.40
N LEU A 323 12.52 10.77 15.18
CA LEU A 323 13.07 9.94 14.13
C LEU A 323 12.10 9.84 12.94
N THR A 324 12.70 9.82 11.76
CA THR A 324 12.21 9.45 10.43
C THR A 324 10.72 9.64 10.06
N ALA A 325 10.40 10.52 9.11
CA ALA A 325 9.16 10.53 8.32
C ALA A 325 9.37 9.82 6.95
N ARG A 326 8.38 9.09 6.42
CA ARG A 326 8.46 8.34 5.15
C ARG A 326 7.14 8.31 4.38
N LEU A 327 7.21 8.52 3.06
CA LEU A 327 6.23 8.08 2.05
C LEU A 327 6.61 6.68 1.49
N PRO A 328 5.66 5.94 0.87
CA PRO A 328 5.87 4.56 0.50
C PRO A 328 6.69 4.42 -0.78
N SER A 329 8.01 4.24 -0.66
CA SER A 329 8.78 3.32 -1.51
C SER A 329 10.17 3.05 -0.91
N HIS A 330 10.38 1.78 -0.55
CA HIS A 330 11.63 1.10 -0.16
C HIS A 330 12.26 1.33 1.23
N TYR A 331 12.84 0.23 1.74
CA TYR A 331 13.30 0.00 3.11
C TYR A 331 14.79 0.33 3.29
N THR A 332 15.16 1.09 4.33
CA THR A 332 16.41 0.91 5.10
C THR A 332 16.32 1.58 6.47
N VAL A 333 16.56 0.87 7.57
CA VAL A 333 16.53 1.40 8.95
C VAL A 333 17.76 2.27 9.22
N ALA A 334 17.58 3.55 9.55
CA ALA A 334 18.67 4.43 9.99
C ALA A 334 18.24 5.32 11.17
N ARG A 335 19.16 5.57 12.11
CA ARG A 335 18.99 6.50 13.23
C ARG A 335 19.21 7.94 12.73
N GLY A 336 18.14 8.71 12.49
CA GLY A 336 18.21 10.11 12.05
C GLY A 336 16.88 10.87 12.00
N ILE A 337 16.98 12.21 11.98
CA ILE A 337 15.83 13.10 11.76
C ILE A 337 15.56 13.17 10.25
N SER A 338 14.39 12.72 9.82
CA SER A 338 13.85 12.96 8.47
C SER A 338 12.66 13.89 8.59
N ILE A 339 12.65 14.97 7.81
CA ILE A 339 11.62 16.01 7.87
C ILE A 339 10.83 15.93 6.57
N ASP A 340 9.58 15.51 6.68
CA ASP A 340 8.59 15.58 5.60
C ASP A 340 7.46 16.53 6.03
N ILE A 341 7.33 17.66 5.33
CA ILE A 341 6.31 18.67 5.59
C ILE A 341 5.59 18.92 4.27
N HIS A 342 4.44 18.27 4.08
CA HIS A 342 3.52 18.62 3.00
C HIS A 342 2.90 20.00 3.24
N ALA A 343 3.53 21.05 2.72
CA ALA A 343 2.99 22.40 2.77
C ALA A 343 2.13 22.68 1.53
N SER A 344 0.83 22.95 1.72
CA SER A 344 0.01 23.49 0.63
C SER A 344 0.60 24.81 0.11
N PRO A 345 0.66 25.05 -1.22
CA PRO A 345 1.24 26.27 -1.82
C PRO A 345 0.67 27.59 -1.31
N ARG A 346 -0.53 27.56 -0.71
CA ARG A 346 -1.23 28.75 -0.18
C ARG A 346 -0.65 29.30 1.13
N TYR A 347 0.30 28.62 1.79
CA TYR A 347 0.76 28.98 3.14
C TYR A 347 2.30 28.97 3.33
N SER A 348 3.06 29.15 2.24
CA SER A 348 4.53 29.03 2.20
C SER A 348 5.29 29.86 3.25
N LYS A 349 4.76 31.01 3.68
CA LYS A 349 5.46 31.92 4.59
C LYS A 349 5.60 31.36 6.01
N HIS A 350 4.55 30.76 6.59
CA HIS A 350 4.60 30.22 7.96
C HIS A 350 5.36 28.89 8.06
N ALA A 351 5.28 28.08 7.00
CA ALA A 351 6.07 26.85 6.89
C ALA A 351 7.57 27.14 6.86
N SER A 352 8.00 28.16 6.08
CA SER A 352 9.39 28.61 6.01
C SER A 352 9.96 29.04 7.37
N ASP A 353 9.21 29.82 8.15
CA ASP A 353 9.67 30.30 9.47
C ASP A 353 9.86 29.15 10.46
N THR A 354 8.98 28.16 10.44
CA THR A 354 9.08 27.02 11.35
C THR A 354 10.20 26.08 10.96
N PHE A 355 10.37 25.83 9.66
CA PHE A 355 11.52 25.07 9.19
C PHE A 355 12.84 25.77 9.49
N GLY A 356 12.90 27.10 9.36
CA GLY A 356 14.07 27.88 9.76
C GLY A 356 14.42 27.70 11.25
N ARG A 357 13.45 27.54 12.14
CA ARG A 357 13.70 27.21 13.56
C ARG A 357 14.24 25.79 13.73
N LEU A 358 13.67 24.81 13.04
CA LEU A 358 14.15 23.43 13.06
C LEU A 358 15.60 23.32 12.56
N ILE A 359 15.94 24.00 11.47
CA ILE A 359 17.32 24.03 10.97
C ILE A 359 18.26 24.64 12.01
N ARG A 360 17.91 25.77 12.63
CA ARG A 360 18.78 26.42 13.64
C ARG A 360 19.09 25.50 14.83
N GLN A 361 18.16 24.61 15.18
CA GLN A 361 18.32 23.73 16.33
C GLN A 361 18.98 22.40 15.96
N HIS A 362 18.63 21.85 14.79
CA HIS A 362 18.92 20.47 14.42
C HIS A 362 19.59 20.32 13.06
N GLY A 363 19.98 21.40 12.39
CA GLY A 363 20.42 21.41 10.99
C GLY A 363 21.52 20.41 10.66
N SER A 364 22.45 20.17 11.58
CA SER A 364 23.52 19.17 11.42
C SER A 364 23.10 17.72 11.62
N SER A 365 21.94 17.49 12.25
CA SER A 365 21.37 16.17 12.53
C SER A 365 20.33 15.74 11.48
N ILE A 366 19.93 16.65 10.59
CA ILE A 366 19.03 16.34 9.47
C ILE A 366 19.71 15.34 8.54
N GLN A 367 19.05 14.21 8.28
CA GLN A 367 19.53 13.19 7.36
C GLN A 367 18.79 13.19 6.03
N GLU A 368 17.53 13.65 5.99
CA GLU A 368 16.71 13.57 4.80
C GLU A 368 15.87 14.84 4.63
N ILE A 369 15.86 15.38 3.41
CA ILE A 369 15.00 16.49 2.97
C ILE A 369 14.37 16.09 1.63
N GLY A 370 13.04 15.98 1.55
CA GLY A 370 12.30 15.55 0.35
C GLY A 370 11.72 16.68 -0.52
N HIS A 371 11.29 16.35 -1.74
CA HIS A 371 10.79 17.33 -2.73
C HIS A 371 9.50 18.05 -2.33
N ASP A 372 8.67 17.43 -1.48
CA ASP A 372 7.45 18.03 -0.96
C ASP A 372 7.74 19.28 -0.11
N PHE A 373 9.00 19.48 0.26
CA PHE A 373 9.48 20.62 1.01
C PHE A 373 9.92 21.79 0.11
N VAL A 374 9.30 22.96 0.32
CA VAL A 374 9.71 24.20 -0.35
C VAL A 374 10.87 24.84 0.40
N LEU A 375 12.09 24.63 -0.11
CA LEU A 375 13.29 25.28 0.43
C LEU A 375 13.44 26.71 -0.13
N LEU A 376 13.39 27.70 0.75
CA LEU A 376 13.66 29.11 0.42
C LEU A 376 15.12 29.49 0.70
N ASP A 377 15.57 30.64 0.17
CA ASP A 377 16.93 31.15 0.36
C ASP A 377 17.36 31.24 1.83
N ASP A 378 16.47 31.72 2.70
CA ASP A 378 16.76 31.81 4.14
C ASP A 378 16.92 30.43 4.78
N ASN A 379 16.15 29.44 4.34
CA ASN A 379 16.31 28.07 4.83
C ASN A 379 17.62 27.45 4.33
N ALA A 380 17.96 27.65 3.06
CA ALA A 380 19.24 27.20 2.50
C ALA A 380 20.43 27.85 3.21
N ARG A 381 20.36 29.16 3.49
CA ARG A 381 21.37 29.89 4.27
C ARG A 381 21.52 29.33 5.68
N LEU A 382 20.42 29.13 6.40
CA LEU A 382 20.47 28.55 7.76
C LEU A 382 21.05 27.14 7.74
N LEU A 383 20.73 26.34 6.72
CA LEU A 383 21.25 24.99 6.59
C LEU A 383 22.76 25.01 6.29
N ASP A 384 23.22 25.93 5.45
CA ASP A 384 24.65 26.19 5.23
C ASP A 384 25.37 26.59 6.52
N GLU A 385 24.79 27.52 7.29
CA GLU A 385 25.35 27.98 8.57
C GLU A 385 25.48 26.83 9.57
N GLU A 386 24.44 26.04 9.77
CA GLU A 386 24.42 24.97 10.78
C GLU A 386 25.26 23.76 10.37
N THR A 387 25.22 23.36 9.09
CA THR A 387 26.10 22.30 8.59
C THR A 387 27.56 22.74 8.53
N GLY A 388 27.83 24.03 8.42
CA GLY A 388 29.19 24.59 8.49
C GLY A 388 29.80 24.56 9.88
N LYS A 389 28.99 24.81 10.91
CA LYS A 389 29.45 24.78 12.31
C LYS A 389 29.64 23.35 12.81
N ASN A 390 28.71 22.46 12.47
CA ASN A 390 28.55 21.18 13.16
C ASN A 390 28.73 19.96 12.24
N GLY A 391 29.03 20.17 10.96
CA GLY A 391 29.04 19.12 9.94
C GLY A 391 27.64 18.80 9.41
N SER A 392 27.57 18.05 8.31
CA SER A 392 26.32 17.58 7.71
C SER A 392 26.18 16.07 7.89
N ASN A 393 25.00 15.63 8.33
CA ASN A 393 24.59 14.23 8.33
C ASN A 393 23.62 13.88 7.19
N LEU A 394 23.47 14.77 6.20
CA LEU A 394 22.55 14.57 5.09
C LEU A 394 22.90 13.31 4.29
N VAL A 395 21.91 12.45 4.10
CA VAL A 395 21.94 11.16 3.41
C VAL A 395 21.04 11.21 2.17
N TYR A 396 19.89 11.88 2.27
CA TYR A 396 18.94 12.08 1.17
C TYR A 396 18.63 13.58 1.01
N LEU A 397 18.68 14.08 -0.21
CA LEU A 397 18.31 15.44 -0.53
C LEU A 397 17.56 15.48 -1.86
N GLU A 398 16.32 15.94 -1.86
CA GLU A 398 15.55 16.18 -3.07
C GLU A 398 15.10 17.64 -3.11
N LEU A 399 15.41 18.35 -4.19
CA LEU A 399 15.34 19.81 -4.27
C LEU A 399 14.42 20.29 -5.38
N ASP A 400 13.53 21.24 -5.08
CA ASP A 400 12.87 22.11 -6.07
C ASP A 400 13.63 23.46 -6.17
N PRO A 401 14.46 23.68 -7.21
CA PRO A 401 15.24 24.91 -7.34
C PRO A 401 14.39 26.12 -7.76
N SER A 402 13.11 25.94 -8.09
CA SER A 402 12.26 27.02 -8.61
C SER A 402 11.97 28.13 -7.60
N ARG A 403 12.24 27.86 -6.33
CA ARG A 403 12.04 28.79 -5.21
C ARG A 403 13.32 29.40 -4.67
N LEU A 404 14.47 28.99 -5.20
CA LEU A 404 15.78 29.48 -4.78
C LEU A 404 16.31 30.53 -5.76
N SER A 405 16.89 31.60 -5.22
CA SER A 405 17.72 32.49 -6.02
C SER A 405 19.09 31.86 -6.28
N HIS A 406 19.94 32.55 -7.04
CA HIS A 406 21.33 32.14 -7.24
C HIS A 406 22.08 32.03 -5.90
N SER A 407 21.84 32.95 -4.97
CA SER A 407 22.41 32.89 -3.62
C SER A 407 21.89 31.67 -2.84
N GLY A 408 20.60 31.36 -2.96
CA GLY A 408 19.98 30.15 -2.42
C GLY A 408 20.70 28.87 -2.87
N LEU A 409 20.99 28.79 -4.17
CA LEU A 409 21.75 27.67 -4.74
C LEU A 409 23.20 27.65 -4.26
N ASP A 410 23.87 28.79 -4.12
CA ASP A 410 25.24 28.84 -3.60
C ASP A 410 25.33 28.31 -2.16
N TYR A 411 24.32 28.57 -1.32
CA TYR A 411 24.23 28.00 0.03
C TYR A 411 24.11 26.47 -0.03
N LEU A 412 23.21 25.96 -0.87
CA LEU A 412 23.04 24.52 -1.07
C LEU A 412 24.29 23.85 -1.62
N ASP A 413 25.00 24.48 -2.54
CA ASP A 413 26.21 23.89 -3.11
C ASP A 413 27.24 23.59 -2.02
N ARG A 414 27.36 24.48 -1.04
CA ARG A 414 28.23 24.29 0.14
C ARG A 414 27.69 23.21 1.09
N VAL A 415 26.37 23.10 1.27
CA VAL A 415 25.75 22.01 2.05
C VAL A 415 26.06 20.66 1.40
N ILE A 416 25.81 20.52 0.10
CA ILE A 416 26.04 19.27 -0.64
C ILE A 416 27.53 18.91 -0.61
N ALA A 417 28.42 19.86 -0.87
CA ALA A 417 29.87 19.62 -0.85
C ALA A 417 30.40 19.14 0.52
N ARG A 418 29.77 19.52 1.63
CA ARG A 418 30.13 19.07 3.00
C ARG A 418 29.41 17.79 3.43
N SER A 419 28.39 17.35 2.69
CA SER A 419 27.58 16.19 3.03
C SER A 419 28.25 14.90 2.56
N ALA A 420 29.31 14.48 3.25
CA ALA A 420 30.08 13.27 2.89
C ALA A 420 29.26 11.96 2.95
N ARG A 421 28.08 11.99 3.60
CA ARG A 421 27.16 10.86 3.71
C ARG A 421 26.00 10.92 2.72
N LEU A 422 25.97 11.93 1.84
CA LEU A 422 24.89 12.10 0.87
C LEU A 422 24.91 10.93 -0.10
N GLN A 423 23.94 10.04 0.06
CA GLN A 423 23.78 8.85 -0.75
C GLN A 423 22.83 9.11 -1.91
N GLN A 424 21.80 9.94 -1.73
CA GLN A 424 20.79 10.19 -2.74
C GLN A 424 20.59 11.70 -2.93
N LEU A 425 20.70 12.15 -4.18
CA LEU A 425 20.43 13.52 -4.58
C LEU A 425 19.42 13.52 -5.70
N GLY A 426 18.30 14.23 -5.51
CA GLY A 426 17.23 14.36 -6.48
C GLY A 426 16.90 15.81 -6.81
N PHE A 427 16.42 16.04 -8.03
CA PHE A 427 15.97 17.35 -8.47
C PHE A 427 14.55 17.29 -9.02
N PHE A 428 13.70 18.21 -8.56
CA PHE A 428 12.33 18.42 -9.01
C PHE A 428 12.26 19.75 -9.76
N PHE A 429 12.42 19.70 -11.08
CA PHE A 429 12.38 20.88 -11.92
C PHE A 429 10.95 21.23 -12.31
N THR A 430 10.53 22.45 -12.02
CA THR A 430 9.27 23.02 -12.51
C THR A 430 9.53 24.18 -13.46
N ARG A 431 8.63 24.38 -14.42
CA ARG A 431 8.62 25.56 -15.31
C ARG A 431 9.92 25.74 -16.11
N LEU A 432 10.49 24.66 -16.64
CA LEU A 432 11.73 24.70 -17.43
C LEU A 432 11.63 25.54 -18.72
N GLU A 433 10.41 25.89 -19.15
CA GLU A 433 10.19 26.89 -20.19
C GLU A 433 10.65 28.30 -19.81
N GLU A 434 10.78 28.61 -18.50
CA GLU A 434 11.37 29.85 -18.02
C GLU A 434 12.91 29.78 -18.10
N PRO A 435 13.60 30.68 -18.84
CA PRO A 435 15.05 30.63 -19.01
C PRO A 435 15.83 30.64 -17.69
N THR A 436 15.32 31.33 -16.67
CA THR A 436 15.92 31.36 -15.34
C THR A 436 15.91 30.00 -14.67
N GLU A 437 14.84 29.23 -14.82
CA GLU A 437 14.74 27.87 -14.25
C GLU A 437 15.59 26.87 -15.02
N LEU A 438 15.66 27.00 -16.34
CA LEU A 438 16.56 26.22 -17.18
C LEU A 438 18.03 26.42 -16.80
N ILE A 439 18.46 27.66 -16.57
CA ILE A 439 19.84 27.96 -16.13
C ILE A 439 20.17 27.26 -14.81
N LYS A 440 19.23 27.25 -13.86
CA LYS A 440 19.41 26.54 -12.58
C LYS A 440 19.53 25.03 -12.80
N ALA A 441 18.66 24.46 -13.63
CA ALA A 441 18.69 23.03 -13.96
C ALA A 441 20.00 22.61 -14.60
N VAL A 442 20.46 23.36 -15.61
CA VAL A 442 21.74 23.11 -16.29
C VAL A 442 22.91 23.23 -15.32
N ARG A 443 22.92 24.24 -14.45
CA ARG A 443 23.94 24.42 -13.40
C ARG A 443 23.99 23.21 -12.46
N LEU A 444 22.84 22.83 -11.88
CA LEU A 444 22.76 21.77 -10.87
C LEU A 444 23.13 20.41 -11.45
N LEU A 445 22.56 20.04 -12.60
CA LEU A 445 22.89 18.78 -13.26
C LEU A 445 24.35 18.77 -13.73
N GLY A 446 24.88 19.90 -14.21
CA GLY A 446 26.27 19.98 -14.66
C GLY A 446 27.27 19.80 -13.52
N HIS A 447 26.94 20.29 -12.33
CA HIS A 447 27.79 20.14 -11.16
C HIS A 447 27.65 18.77 -10.49
N TYR A 448 26.43 18.22 -10.42
CA TYR A 448 26.13 17.04 -9.58
C TYR A 448 25.85 15.74 -10.32
N ARG A 449 25.89 15.69 -11.66
CA ARG A 449 25.53 14.51 -12.48
C ARG A 449 26.05 13.14 -11.98
N ALA A 450 27.23 13.10 -11.35
CA ALA A 450 27.83 11.85 -10.88
C ALA A 450 27.09 11.21 -9.70
N ILE A 451 26.32 11.99 -8.93
CA ILE A 451 25.64 11.54 -7.69
C ILE A 451 24.11 11.73 -7.75
N VAL A 452 23.54 12.15 -8.88
CA VAL A 452 22.09 12.34 -9.03
C VAL A 452 21.41 10.98 -9.15
N HIS A 453 20.43 10.74 -8.28
CA HIS A 453 19.62 9.53 -8.19
C HIS A 453 18.20 9.72 -8.73
N SER A 454 17.65 10.93 -8.64
CA SER A 454 16.28 11.23 -9.06
C SER A 454 16.24 12.49 -9.90
N ILE A 455 15.59 12.44 -11.07
CA ILE A 455 15.25 13.61 -11.85
C ILE A 455 13.75 13.59 -12.09
N ARG A 456 13.07 14.64 -11.64
CA ARG A 456 11.65 14.85 -11.87
C ARG A 456 11.47 16.17 -12.61
N VAL A 457 10.75 16.15 -13.71
CA VAL A 457 10.46 17.33 -14.54
C VAL A 457 8.95 17.49 -14.64
N VAL A 458 8.45 18.63 -14.18
CA VAL A 458 7.06 19.06 -14.35
C VAL A 458 7.04 20.38 -15.12
N ALA A 459 6.86 20.30 -16.43
CA ALA A 459 6.93 21.45 -17.33
C ALA A 459 5.70 21.48 -18.25
N SER A 460 5.51 22.57 -18.99
CA SER A 460 4.58 22.57 -20.12
C SER A 460 5.30 22.03 -21.35
N PHE A 461 4.80 20.94 -21.92
CA PHE A 461 5.40 20.29 -23.09
C PHE A 461 4.95 20.91 -24.43
N GLY A 462 4.35 22.10 -24.38
CA GLY A 462 3.93 22.86 -25.56
C GLY A 462 5.12 23.34 -26.42
N ASN A 463 4.99 24.52 -27.05
CA ASN A 463 5.97 25.03 -28.02
C ASN A 463 7.41 25.22 -27.48
N HIS A 464 7.61 25.10 -26.18
CA HIS A 464 8.89 25.32 -25.50
C HIS A 464 9.65 24.03 -25.14
N ILE A 465 9.08 22.83 -25.40
CA ILE A 465 9.75 21.56 -25.06
C ILE A 465 11.16 21.48 -25.67
N ASN A 466 11.31 21.89 -26.93
CA ASN A 466 12.57 21.80 -27.66
C ASN A 466 13.70 22.63 -27.02
N SER A 467 13.39 23.79 -26.43
CA SER A 467 14.44 24.67 -25.92
C SER A 467 15.08 24.13 -24.65
N TRP A 468 14.28 23.68 -23.68
CA TRP A 468 14.85 23.14 -22.44
C TRP A 468 15.35 21.71 -22.60
N LEU A 469 14.66 20.89 -23.41
CA LEU A 469 15.05 19.51 -23.61
C LEU A 469 16.40 19.41 -24.33
N PHE A 470 16.65 20.26 -25.33
CA PHE A 470 17.93 20.28 -26.05
C PHE A 470 19.11 20.56 -25.11
N GLU A 471 18.97 21.52 -24.19
CA GLU A 471 20.00 21.82 -23.19
C GLU A 471 20.22 20.66 -22.22
N LEU A 472 19.15 20.04 -21.72
CA LEU A 472 19.25 18.85 -20.87
C LEU A 472 19.88 17.67 -21.62
N GLN A 473 19.51 17.44 -22.87
CA GLN A 473 20.07 16.38 -23.71
C GLN A 473 21.55 16.61 -24.00
N ASN A 474 22.00 17.85 -24.23
CA ASN A 474 23.43 18.13 -24.40
C ASN A 474 24.22 17.87 -23.12
N LEU A 475 23.63 18.18 -21.96
CA LEU A 475 24.27 18.05 -20.67
C LEU A 475 24.34 16.60 -20.17
N CYS A 476 23.24 15.88 -20.35
CA CYS A 476 23.08 14.48 -19.97
C CYS A 476 22.41 13.73 -21.14
N PRO A 477 23.18 13.38 -22.20
CA PRO A 477 22.62 12.76 -23.40
C PRO A 477 22.14 11.32 -23.18
N THR A 478 22.71 10.62 -22.20
CA THR A 478 22.44 9.21 -21.94
C THR A 478 22.51 8.90 -20.46
N LYS A 479 22.04 7.71 -20.07
CA LYS A 479 22.19 7.19 -18.71
C LYS A 479 23.63 7.17 -18.20
N ALA A 480 24.61 6.96 -19.09
CA ALA A 480 26.03 6.92 -18.72
C ALA A 480 26.53 8.29 -18.19
N SER A 481 25.87 9.38 -18.55
CA SER A 481 26.14 10.72 -18.02
C SER A 481 25.61 10.91 -16.59
N LEU A 482 24.66 10.07 -16.16
CA LEU A 482 24.01 10.07 -14.85
C LEU A 482 24.05 8.65 -14.25
N PRO A 483 25.24 8.14 -13.90
CA PRO A 483 25.43 6.74 -13.57
C PRO A 483 24.58 6.26 -12.39
N MET A 484 24.29 7.15 -11.43
CA MET A 484 23.51 6.84 -10.23
C MET A 484 21.99 7.05 -10.38
N LEU A 485 21.50 7.53 -11.53
CA LEU A 485 20.07 7.79 -11.73
C LEU A 485 19.25 6.50 -11.59
N GLU A 486 18.29 6.47 -10.69
CA GLU A 486 17.37 5.33 -10.48
C GLU A 486 15.91 5.73 -10.76
N THR A 487 15.58 7.01 -10.58
CA THR A 487 14.23 7.55 -10.77
C THR A 487 14.21 8.63 -11.83
N LEU A 488 13.35 8.46 -12.84
CA LEU A 488 13.09 9.47 -13.86
C LEU A 488 11.59 9.72 -13.96
N MET A 489 11.18 10.98 -13.76
CA MET A 489 9.79 11.41 -13.87
C MET A 489 9.68 12.56 -14.88
N LEU A 490 8.84 12.40 -15.89
CA LEU A 490 8.44 13.44 -16.82
C LEU A 490 6.92 13.59 -16.74
N CYS A 491 6.46 14.79 -16.41
CA CYS A 491 5.06 15.09 -16.24
C CYS A 491 4.67 16.36 -16.98
N ASP A 492 3.70 16.28 -17.88
CA ASP A 492 3.12 17.48 -18.49
C ASP A 492 2.15 18.16 -17.53
N SER A 493 2.44 19.42 -17.23
CA SER A 493 1.58 20.26 -16.41
C SER A 493 0.31 20.71 -17.14
N GLN A 494 0.25 20.60 -18.48
CA GLN A 494 -0.87 21.04 -19.32
C GLN A 494 -1.29 20.00 -20.38
N PRO A 495 -1.81 18.82 -19.98
CA PRO A 495 -2.15 17.72 -20.90
C PRO A 495 -3.26 18.04 -21.91
N LYS A 496 -3.93 19.20 -21.80
CA LYS A 496 -5.12 19.56 -22.60
C LYS A 496 -4.80 19.89 -24.06
N HIS A 497 -3.54 20.05 -24.40
CA HIS A 497 -3.13 20.34 -25.77
C HIS A 497 -2.42 19.11 -26.31
N ALA A 498 -2.92 18.56 -27.42
CA ALA A 498 -2.25 17.52 -28.21
C ALA A 498 -0.99 18.10 -28.90
N SER A 499 -0.17 18.87 -28.19
CA SER A 499 1.16 19.25 -28.62
C SER A 499 2.03 18.00 -28.61
N SER A 500 2.70 17.76 -29.74
CA SER A 500 3.53 16.58 -29.92
C SER A 500 4.71 16.59 -28.94
N VAL A 501 4.68 15.68 -27.98
CA VAL A 501 5.77 15.41 -27.03
C VAL A 501 6.91 14.60 -27.67
N LEU A 502 6.83 14.36 -29.00
CA LEU A 502 7.82 13.69 -29.87
C LEU A 502 9.30 13.96 -29.50
N PRO A 503 9.73 15.20 -29.19
CA PRO A 503 11.14 15.48 -28.93
C PRO A 503 11.73 14.74 -27.72
N CYS A 504 10.94 14.39 -26.69
CA CYS A 504 11.49 13.76 -25.48
C CYS A 504 11.74 12.26 -25.63
N ILE A 505 11.10 11.58 -26.58
CA ILE A 505 11.19 10.12 -26.72
C ILE A 505 12.62 9.64 -26.98
N PRO A 506 13.42 10.26 -27.87
CA PRO A 506 14.83 9.90 -28.02
C PRO A 506 15.63 10.05 -26.74
N TRP A 507 15.36 11.08 -25.94
CA TRP A 507 16.08 11.32 -24.68
C TRP A 507 15.67 10.34 -23.59
N VAL A 508 14.37 10.07 -23.42
CA VAL A 508 13.86 9.01 -22.52
C VAL A 508 14.48 7.66 -22.90
N SER A 509 14.48 7.34 -24.19
CA SER A 509 15.08 6.10 -24.68
C SER A 509 16.57 6.03 -24.34
N ALA A 510 17.31 7.11 -24.53
CA ALA A 510 18.73 7.18 -24.17
C ALA A 510 19.01 7.14 -22.65
N MET A 511 18.03 7.52 -21.82
CA MET A 511 18.09 7.43 -20.35
C MET A 511 17.73 6.06 -19.81
N VAL A 512 16.83 5.34 -20.48
CA VAL A 512 16.43 3.97 -20.07
C VAL A 512 17.40 2.93 -20.64
N PHE A 513 17.91 3.12 -21.86
CA PHE A 513 18.90 2.24 -22.48
C PHE A 513 20.33 2.66 -22.14
N ALA A 514 21.01 1.85 -21.32
CA ALA A 514 22.46 1.77 -21.41
C ALA A 514 22.83 1.13 -22.76
N SER A 515 23.65 1.81 -23.57
CA SER A 515 24.13 1.29 -24.87
C SER A 515 24.56 -0.19 -24.73
N PRO A 516 24.23 -1.08 -25.69
CA PRO A 516 24.65 -2.48 -25.65
C PRO A 516 26.17 -2.66 -25.45
N GLN A 517 26.97 -1.72 -25.95
CA GLN A 517 28.42 -1.70 -25.77
C GLN A 517 28.83 -1.43 -24.32
N LEU A 518 28.08 -0.57 -23.61
CA LEU A 518 28.25 -0.29 -22.18
C LEU A 518 27.85 -1.50 -21.32
N ARG A 519 26.78 -2.23 -21.68
CA ARG A 519 26.39 -3.48 -20.97
C ARG A 519 27.49 -4.54 -20.99
N ALA A 520 28.26 -4.64 -22.07
CA ALA A 520 29.37 -5.59 -22.18
C ALA A 520 30.64 -5.18 -21.39
N SER A 521 30.78 -3.89 -21.04
CA SER A 521 32.00 -3.33 -20.45
C SER A 521 31.86 -2.93 -18.98
N ILE A 522 30.63 -2.87 -18.46
CA ILE A 522 30.39 -2.59 -17.04
C ILE A 522 30.47 -3.89 -16.25
N SER A 523 31.39 -3.93 -15.29
CA SER A 523 31.46 -5.01 -14.30
C SER A 523 30.10 -5.19 -13.62
N ALA A 524 29.69 -6.43 -13.37
CA ALA A 524 28.38 -6.83 -12.82
C ALA A 524 27.92 -6.16 -11.50
N GLN A 525 28.67 -5.19 -10.95
CA GLN A 525 28.42 -4.55 -9.66
C GLN A 525 27.68 -3.19 -9.73
N GLN A 526 27.49 -2.56 -10.90
CA GLN A 526 26.74 -1.31 -11.00
C GLN A 526 25.55 -1.48 -11.96
N SER A 527 24.34 -1.63 -11.40
CA SER A 527 23.11 -1.59 -12.21
C SER A 527 22.94 -0.16 -12.74
N LEU A 528 23.01 0.00 -14.06
CA LEU A 528 22.68 1.25 -14.74
C LEU A 528 21.17 1.41 -14.97
N ALA A 529 20.35 0.56 -14.39
CA ALA A 529 18.94 0.51 -14.74
C ALA A 529 18.11 1.52 -13.95
N ILE A 530 17.08 2.04 -14.62
CA ILE A 530 16.05 2.85 -14.00
C ILE A 530 15.10 1.91 -13.25
N LYS A 531 14.92 2.17 -11.95
CA LYS A 531 14.01 1.42 -11.08
C LYS A 531 12.61 2.01 -11.09
N SER A 532 12.48 3.34 -11.21
CA SER A 532 11.19 4.03 -11.23
C SER A 532 11.12 4.97 -12.43
N LEU A 533 10.18 4.71 -13.34
CA LEU A 533 9.92 5.57 -14.50
C LEU A 533 8.49 6.11 -14.42
N SER A 534 8.35 7.42 -14.49
CA SER A 534 7.06 8.10 -14.51
C SER A 534 6.94 8.96 -15.77
N LEU A 535 5.88 8.73 -16.54
CA LEU A 535 5.52 9.41 -17.79
C LEU A 535 4.09 9.97 -17.67
N CYS A 536 3.85 10.71 -16.59
CA CYS A 536 2.52 11.20 -16.24
C CYS A 536 2.04 12.29 -17.20
N ASN A 537 0.74 12.32 -17.49
CA ASN A 537 0.10 13.33 -18.32
C ASN A 537 0.69 13.46 -19.74
N LEU A 538 1.51 12.50 -20.18
CA LEU A 538 2.08 12.53 -21.53
C LEU A 538 1.07 12.02 -22.55
N VAL A 539 0.91 12.76 -23.64
CA VAL A 539 0.09 12.39 -24.78
C VAL A 539 1.02 12.02 -25.93
N LEU A 540 1.16 10.73 -26.19
CA LEU A 540 2.03 10.17 -27.23
C LEU A 540 1.20 9.50 -28.32
N ASN A 541 1.70 9.47 -29.57
CA ASN A 541 1.06 8.64 -30.58
C ASN A 541 1.35 7.14 -30.30
N SER A 542 0.69 6.24 -31.04
CA SER A 542 0.83 4.80 -30.78
C SER A 542 2.25 4.28 -31.06
N ASP A 543 2.90 4.79 -32.12
CA ASP A 543 4.26 4.41 -32.49
C ASP A 543 5.28 4.85 -31.41
N ASP A 544 5.09 6.03 -30.82
CA ASP A 544 5.91 6.55 -29.74
C ASP A 544 5.79 5.69 -28.48
N TRP A 545 4.58 5.21 -28.15
CA TRP A 545 4.39 4.27 -27.04
C TRP A 545 5.09 2.93 -27.29
N ASP A 546 5.06 2.41 -28.52
CA ASP A 546 5.82 1.20 -28.87
C ASP A 546 7.33 1.42 -28.70
N ILE A 547 7.85 2.57 -29.14
CA ILE A 547 9.26 2.91 -28.94
C ILE A 547 9.58 2.91 -27.44
N VAL A 548 8.82 3.64 -26.62
CA VAL A 548 9.02 3.69 -25.16
C VAL A 548 8.99 2.30 -24.54
N PHE A 549 8.01 1.46 -24.86
CA PHE A 549 7.91 0.12 -24.27
C PHE A 549 8.97 -0.85 -24.78
N SER A 550 9.43 -0.69 -26.02
CA SER A 550 10.53 -1.49 -26.58
C SER A 550 11.86 -1.22 -25.88
N VAL A 551 12.01 -0.01 -25.31
CA VAL A 551 13.25 0.38 -24.62
C VAL A 551 13.23 0.10 -23.11
N LEU A 552 12.11 -0.32 -22.53
CA LEU A 552 12.03 -0.61 -21.09
C LEU A 552 12.82 -1.88 -20.71
N SER A 553 13.62 -1.77 -19.65
CA SER A 553 14.25 -2.93 -19.00
C SER A 553 13.43 -3.40 -17.81
N PHE A 554 12.54 -4.36 -18.03
CA PHE A 554 11.71 -4.92 -16.95
C PHE A 554 12.49 -5.75 -15.92
N LEU A 555 13.78 -6.02 -16.13
CA LEU A 555 14.60 -6.78 -15.18
C LEU A 555 14.94 -5.99 -13.91
N ASP A 556 14.85 -4.66 -13.97
CA ASP A 556 15.20 -3.77 -12.87
C ASP A 556 14.08 -2.77 -12.53
N LEU A 557 13.11 -2.59 -13.44
CA LEU A 557 12.01 -1.66 -13.28
C LEU A 557 11.02 -2.15 -12.22
N GLN A 558 10.90 -1.40 -11.14
CA GLN A 558 10.02 -1.66 -10.00
C GLN A 558 8.72 -0.86 -10.09
N GLU A 559 8.80 0.37 -10.60
CA GLU A 559 7.66 1.29 -10.69
C GLU A 559 7.54 1.84 -12.11
N LEU A 560 6.34 1.73 -12.68
CA LEU A 560 5.97 2.39 -13.92
C LEU A 560 4.70 3.22 -13.70
N ASP A 561 4.83 4.55 -13.78
CA ASP A 561 3.70 5.47 -13.62
C ASP A 561 3.32 6.10 -14.97
N LEU A 562 2.11 5.78 -15.43
CA LEU A 562 1.49 6.26 -16.67
C LEU A 562 0.24 7.10 -16.36
N LYS A 563 0.10 7.63 -15.14
CA LYS A 563 -1.08 8.39 -14.72
C LYS A 563 -1.39 9.54 -15.68
N GLY A 564 -2.66 9.67 -16.08
CA GLY A 564 -3.15 10.79 -16.89
C GLY A 564 -2.66 10.78 -18.34
N SER A 565 -1.96 9.73 -18.76
CA SER A 565 -1.50 9.56 -20.14
C SER A 565 -2.61 9.01 -21.06
N ASN A 566 -2.41 9.10 -22.37
CA ASN A 566 -3.35 8.57 -23.36
C ASN A 566 -3.17 7.06 -23.65
N ILE A 567 -2.84 6.28 -22.62
CA ILE A 567 -2.69 4.82 -22.73
C ILE A 567 -4.04 4.17 -22.98
N THR A 568 -4.08 3.31 -24.00
CA THR A 568 -5.25 2.53 -24.43
C THR A 568 -5.05 1.05 -24.09
N MET A 569 -6.08 0.22 -24.34
CA MET A 569 -5.98 -1.23 -24.17
C MET A 569 -4.84 -1.82 -25.01
N THR A 570 -4.74 -1.41 -26.28
CA THR A 570 -3.69 -1.87 -27.20
C THR A 570 -2.29 -1.53 -26.70
N HIS A 571 -2.11 -0.35 -26.09
CA HIS A 571 -0.84 0.02 -25.48
C HIS A 571 -0.52 -0.84 -24.25
N LEU A 572 -1.51 -1.16 -23.42
CA LEU A 572 -1.30 -2.05 -22.27
C LEU A 572 -0.96 -3.48 -22.71
N GLU A 573 -1.63 -3.99 -23.75
CA GLU A 573 -1.29 -5.29 -24.36
C GLU A 573 0.14 -5.31 -24.89
N LEU A 574 0.56 -4.24 -25.55
CA LEU A 574 1.91 -4.08 -26.05
C LEU A 574 2.92 -4.11 -24.90
N LEU A 575 2.69 -3.34 -23.83
CA LEU A 575 3.52 -3.34 -22.62
C LEU A 575 3.66 -4.76 -22.05
N VAL A 576 2.55 -5.46 -21.83
CA VAL A 576 2.55 -6.85 -21.33
C VAL A 576 3.30 -7.78 -22.28
N GLY A 577 3.16 -7.59 -23.59
CA GLY A 577 3.89 -8.32 -24.62
C GLY A 577 5.42 -8.16 -24.52
N ARG A 578 5.91 -7.01 -24.06
CA ARG A 578 7.34 -6.72 -23.88
C ARG A 578 7.94 -7.26 -22.58
N ILE A 579 7.12 -7.61 -21.58
CA ILE A 579 7.62 -8.21 -20.34
C ILE A 579 8.18 -9.62 -20.66
N PRO A 580 9.46 -9.91 -20.30
CA PRO A 580 10.07 -11.21 -20.53
C PRO A 580 9.28 -12.36 -19.90
N THR A 581 9.28 -13.51 -20.56
CA THR A 581 8.72 -14.77 -20.02
C THR A 581 9.85 -15.76 -19.86
N GLY A 582 10.04 -16.29 -18.65
CA GLY A 582 10.94 -17.41 -18.39
C GLY A 582 10.74 -17.89 -16.96
N ASP A 583 10.77 -19.22 -16.76
CA ASP A 583 10.50 -19.84 -15.45
C ASP A 583 11.47 -19.37 -14.34
N ASP A 584 12.65 -18.87 -14.72
CA ASP A 584 13.70 -18.40 -13.81
C ASP A 584 13.76 -16.86 -13.64
N VAL A 585 12.93 -16.09 -14.35
CA VAL A 585 13.02 -14.62 -14.35
C VAL A 585 11.87 -14.02 -13.54
N VAL A 586 12.19 -13.61 -12.31
CA VAL A 586 11.26 -12.84 -11.47
C VAL A 586 11.31 -11.38 -11.90
N ILE A 587 10.20 -10.87 -12.44
CA ILE A 587 10.06 -9.47 -12.81
C ILE A 587 9.78 -8.64 -11.53
N PRO A 588 10.65 -7.67 -11.16
CA PRO A 588 10.52 -6.90 -9.93
C PRO A 588 9.49 -5.76 -9.99
N LEU A 589 8.72 -5.66 -11.07
CA LEU A 589 7.67 -4.64 -11.22
C LEU A 589 6.62 -4.80 -10.12
N THR A 590 6.64 -3.90 -9.14
CA THR A 590 5.70 -3.87 -8.01
C THR A 590 4.55 -2.91 -8.24
N THR A 591 4.71 -1.88 -9.07
CA THR A 591 3.69 -0.84 -9.23
C THR A 591 3.51 -0.48 -10.70
N LEU A 592 2.28 -0.56 -11.19
CA LEU A 592 1.85 -0.01 -12.48
C LEU A 592 0.69 0.97 -12.24
N ASN A 593 0.97 2.27 -12.35
CA ASN A 593 -0.06 3.30 -12.15
C ASN A 593 -0.65 3.73 -13.49
N VAL A 594 -1.94 3.44 -13.69
CA VAL A 594 -2.72 3.79 -14.90
C VAL A 594 -3.94 4.64 -14.57
N MET A 595 -3.93 5.33 -13.43
CA MET A 595 -4.99 6.28 -13.04
C MET A 595 -5.22 7.33 -14.12
N GLU A 596 -6.47 7.74 -14.31
CA GLU A 596 -6.84 8.87 -15.19
C GLU A 596 -6.42 8.66 -16.67
N THR A 597 -6.17 7.41 -17.10
CA THR A 597 -5.88 7.07 -18.50
C THR A 597 -7.15 6.80 -19.30
N GLU A 598 -7.06 6.64 -20.63
CA GLU A 598 -8.21 6.24 -21.47
C GLU A 598 -8.75 4.83 -21.15
N LEU A 599 -8.00 4.04 -20.39
CA LEU A 599 -8.47 2.79 -19.80
C LEU A 599 -9.57 3.03 -18.77
N ALA A 600 -9.52 4.16 -18.05
CA ALA A 600 -10.44 4.52 -16.99
C ALA A 600 -11.65 5.37 -17.47
N ASN A 601 -11.70 5.75 -18.74
CA ASN A 601 -12.75 6.62 -19.30
C ASN A 601 -14.02 5.86 -19.77
N GLU A 602 -15.04 6.63 -20.18
CA GLU A 602 -16.39 6.19 -20.55
C GLU A 602 -16.41 4.90 -21.40
N ASN A 603 -17.29 3.95 -21.04
CA ASN A 603 -17.37 2.55 -21.50
C ASN A 603 -16.45 1.54 -20.81
N PHE A 604 -16.01 1.82 -19.57
CA PHE A 604 -15.27 0.86 -18.75
C PHE A 604 -15.94 -0.52 -18.72
N ASP A 605 -17.25 -0.60 -18.52
CA ASP A 605 -18.01 -1.86 -18.48
C ASP A 605 -17.83 -2.73 -19.74
N ARG A 606 -17.71 -2.10 -20.93
CA ARG A 606 -17.50 -2.83 -22.18
C ARG A 606 -16.06 -3.31 -22.36
N LYS A 607 -15.10 -2.58 -21.78
CA LYS A 607 -13.66 -2.90 -21.85
C LYS A 607 -13.22 -3.85 -20.74
N LEU A 608 -14.02 -3.98 -19.68
CA LEU A 608 -13.69 -4.73 -18.46
C LEU A 608 -13.23 -6.18 -18.73
N PRO A 609 -13.89 -6.98 -19.61
CA PRO A 609 -13.42 -8.34 -19.88
C PRO A 609 -12.03 -8.37 -20.52
N GLY A 610 -11.78 -7.50 -21.51
CA GLY A 610 -10.47 -7.38 -22.13
C GLY A 610 -9.41 -6.89 -21.14
N LEU A 611 -9.77 -5.93 -20.26
CA LEU A 611 -8.85 -5.43 -19.25
C LEU A 611 -8.45 -6.52 -18.26
N LEU A 612 -9.42 -7.29 -17.78
CA LEU A 612 -9.19 -8.44 -16.88
C LEU A 612 -8.21 -9.42 -17.50
N GLU A 613 -8.36 -9.73 -18.78
CA GLU A 613 -7.48 -10.64 -19.49
C GLU A 613 -6.05 -10.09 -19.60
N VAL A 614 -5.90 -8.79 -19.91
CA VAL A 614 -4.58 -8.15 -19.94
C VAL A 614 -3.93 -8.10 -18.56
N VAL A 615 -4.70 -7.78 -17.52
CA VAL A 615 -4.24 -7.75 -16.12
C VAL A 615 -3.80 -9.13 -15.65
N LYS A 616 -4.53 -10.17 -16.04
CA LYS A 616 -4.18 -11.55 -15.73
C LYS A 616 -2.86 -11.95 -16.39
N ARG A 617 -2.69 -11.68 -17.70
CA ARG A 617 -1.42 -11.91 -18.40
C ARG A 617 -0.27 -11.10 -17.80
N LEU A 618 -0.54 -9.86 -17.37
CA LEU A 618 0.43 -9.03 -16.66
C LEU A 618 0.88 -9.69 -15.35
N ARG A 619 -0.06 -10.12 -14.50
CA ARG A 619 0.25 -10.78 -13.22
C ARG A 619 0.94 -12.14 -13.40
N ALA A 620 0.64 -12.87 -14.46
CA ALA A 620 1.37 -14.09 -14.79
C ALA A 620 2.86 -13.83 -15.07
N LYS A 621 3.19 -12.67 -15.66
CA LYS A 621 4.58 -12.26 -15.95
C LYS A 621 5.25 -11.48 -14.81
N ALA A 622 4.48 -10.70 -14.06
CA ALA A 622 4.92 -9.85 -12.96
C ALA A 622 4.01 -10.08 -11.74
N PRO A 623 4.21 -11.17 -10.97
CA PRO A 623 3.27 -11.60 -9.95
C PRO A 623 3.15 -10.64 -8.75
N LEU A 624 4.11 -9.74 -8.58
CA LEU A 624 4.13 -8.76 -7.49
C LEU A 624 3.46 -7.42 -7.87
N VAL A 625 3.00 -7.26 -9.11
CA VAL A 625 2.51 -5.96 -9.60
C VAL A 625 1.15 -5.59 -9.02
N GLU A 626 1.11 -4.45 -8.33
CA GLU A 626 -0.09 -3.72 -7.97
C GLU A 626 -0.45 -2.74 -9.09
N ILE A 627 -1.70 -2.79 -9.55
CA ILE A 627 -2.20 -1.93 -10.61
C ILE A 627 -3.04 -0.82 -9.97
N VAL A 628 -2.50 0.40 -9.98
CA VAL A 628 -3.16 1.55 -9.38
C VAL A 628 -4.03 2.25 -10.42
N GLY A 629 -5.27 2.56 -10.07
CA GLY A 629 -6.20 3.31 -10.92
C GLY A 629 -7.26 2.51 -11.66
N VAL A 630 -7.31 1.21 -11.39
CA VAL A 630 -8.46 0.40 -11.77
C VAL A 630 -9.21 0.00 -10.50
N SER A 631 -10.06 0.90 -10.01
CA SER A 631 -10.78 0.79 -8.72
C SER A 631 -11.79 -0.37 -8.65
N CYS A 632 -11.81 -1.26 -9.64
CA CYS A 632 -12.71 -2.41 -9.73
C CYS A 632 -12.01 -3.78 -9.53
N PHE A 633 -10.70 -3.82 -9.19
CA PHE A 633 -9.92 -5.06 -9.09
C PHE A 633 -9.33 -5.36 -7.71
#